data_AF-G9AJ60-F1
#
_entry.id   AF-G9AJ60-F1
#
_cell.length_a   1.000
_cell.length_b   1.000
_cell.length_c   1.000
_cell.angle_alpha   90.00
_cell.angle_beta   90.00
_cell.angle_gamma   90.00
#
_symmetry.space_group_name_H-M   'P 1'
#
loop_
_entity.id
_entity.type
_entity.pdbx_description
1 polymer ?
#
loop_
_entity_poly.entity_id
_entity_poly.type
_entity_poly.pdbx_seq_one_letter_code
_entity_poly.pdbx_strand_id
1 'polypeptide(L)' 'MRRLLVVGATAVIRHTKDKATPLANWIRKLLEKKPFRLVSVALANKLARIAWVVLTRKEAYRAHEMIA' A
#
# COMPACT_ATOMS: atom_id res chain seq x y z
N MET A 1 3.82 -0.82 -17.16
CA MET A 1 3.60 -1.46 -15.84
C MET A 1 3.51 -0.49 -14.65
N ARG A 2 4.40 0.52 -14.50
CA ARG A 2 4.38 1.42 -13.32
C ARG A 2 3.07 2.22 -13.11
N ARG A 3 2.35 2.56 -14.20
CA ARG A 3 1.07 3.28 -14.11
C ARG A 3 -0.05 2.46 -13.47
N LEU A 4 -0.12 1.14 -13.72
CA LEU A 4 -1.20 0.29 -13.21
C LEU A 4 -1.17 0.21 -11.68
N LEU A 5 0.02 0.10 -11.09
CA LEU A 5 0.18 0.08 -9.63
C LEU A 5 -0.24 1.41 -9.00
N VAL A 6 0.02 2.55 -9.67
CA VAL A 6 -0.41 3.88 -9.18
C VAL A 6 -1.92 4.02 -9.25
N VAL A 7 -2.56 3.58 -10.34
CA VAL A 7 -4.02 3.60 -10.48
C VAL A 7 -4.68 2.71 -9.42
N GLY A 8 -4.15 1.52 -9.19
CA GLY A 8 -4.60 0.62 -8.11
C GLY A 8 -4.42 1.24 -6.73
N ALA A 9 -3.27 1.86 -6.46
CA ALA A 9 -3.02 2.58 -5.21
C ALA A 9 -4.02 3.73 -5.00
N THR A 10 -4.35 4.49 -6.03
CA THR A 10 -5.37 5.54 -5.96
C THR A 10 -6.76 5.00 -5.62
N ALA A 11 -7.14 3.83 -6.16
CA ALA A 11 -8.39 3.16 -5.78
C ALA A 11 -8.38 2.68 -4.32
N VAL A 12 -7.27 2.09 -3.87
CA VAL A 12 -7.09 1.67 -2.47
C VAL A 12 -7.25 2.87 -1.55
N ILE A 13 -6.52 3.98 -1.78
CA ILE A 13 -6.57 5.16 -0.92
C ILE A 13 -7.99 5.73 -0.81
N ARG A 14 -8.76 5.75 -1.90
CA ARG A 14 -10.17 6.18 -1.88
C ARG A 14 -11.04 5.30 -0.96
N HIS A 15 -10.81 3.99 -0.99
CA HIS A 15 -11.56 3.01 -0.21
C HIS A 15 -10.99 2.74 1.20
N THR A 16 -9.88 3.40 1.54
CA THR A 16 -9.18 3.28 2.82
C THR A 16 -9.85 4.10 3.93
N LYS A 17 -10.75 5.03 3.57
CA LYS A 17 -11.44 5.91 4.52
C LYS A 17 -12.29 5.14 5.54
N ASP A 18 -12.76 3.94 5.24
CA ASP A 18 -13.70 3.22 6.12
C ASP A 18 -13.07 1.97 6.78
N LYS A 19 -11.77 1.71 6.54
CA LYS A 19 -11.08 0.50 7.04
C LYS A 19 -10.11 0.83 8.16
N ALA A 20 -10.25 0.17 9.31
CA ALA A 20 -9.32 0.27 10.45
C ALA A 20 -8.13 -0.71 10.31
N THR A 21 -7.48 -0.74 9.14
CA THR A 21 -6.29 -1.59 8.93
C THR A 21 -5.00 -0.81 9.22
N PRO A 22 -3.90 -1.48 9.60
CA PRO A 22 -2.62 -0.80 9.80
C PRO A 22 -2.12 -0.06 8.55
N LEU A 23 -2.39 -0.62 7.36
CA LEU A 23 -2.13 0.05 6.08
C LEU A 23 -2.96 1.33 5.95
N ALA A 24 -4.23 1.29 6.35
CA ALA A 24 -5.11 2.45 6.32
C ALA A 24 -4.65 3.57 7.25
N ASN A 25 -4.25 3.21 8.47
CA ASN A 25 -3.70 4.16 9.43
C ASN A 25 -2.40 4.79 8.92
N TRP A 26 -1.53 4.00 8.28
CA TRP A 26 -0.31 4.51 7.64
C TRP A 26 -0.62 5.48 6.49
N ILE A 27 -1.58 5.16 5.63
CA ILE A 27 -2.01 6.03 4.52
C ILE A 27 -2.59 7.35 5.05
N ARG A 28 -3.45 7.30 6.08
CA ARG A 28 -4.05 8.50 6.70
C ARG A 28 -2.97 9.42 7.28
N LYS A 29 -2.05 8.87 8.09
CA LYS A 29 -0.90 9.63 8.62
C LYS A 29 -0.04 10.27 7.53
N LEU A 30 0.07 9.64 6.37
CA LEU A 30 0.83 10.19 5.25
C LEU A 30 0.05 11.28 4.50
N LEU A 31 -1.27 11.14 4.37
CA LEU A 31 -2.15 12.16 3.77
C LEU A 31 -2.24 13.43 4.62
N GLU A 32 -2.08 13.33 5.93
CA GLU A 32 -1.98 14.50 6.83
C GLU A 32 -0.75 15.37 6.52
N LYS A 33 0.33 14.77 6.00
CA LYS A 33 1.63 15.44 5.81
C LYS A 33 2.01 15.67 4.35
N LYS A 34 1.38 14.95 3.41
CA LYS A 34 1.80 14.90 2.00
C LYS A 34 0.58 14.90 1.07
N PRO A 35 0.70 15.49 -0.14
CA PRO A 35 -0.40 15.53 -1.09
C PRO A 35 -0.70 14.14 -1.65
N PHE A 36 -1.97 13.95 -2.05
CA PHE A 36 -2.53 12.66 -2.47
C PHE A 36 -1.72 11.89 -3.53
N ARG A 37 -1.16 12.60 -4.51
CA ARG A 37 -0.37 11.98 -5.60
C ARG A 37 0.92 11.33 -5.07
N LEU A 38 1.59 11.97 -4.12
CA LEU A 38 2.79 11.43 -3.48
C LEU A 38 2.46 10.18 -2.66
N VAL A 39 1.33 10.19 -1.93
CA VAL A 39 0.87 9.03 -1.17
C VAL A 39 0.52 7.85 -2.09
N SER A 40 -0.12 8.11 -3.24
CA SER A 40 -0.44 7.08 -4.25
C SER A 40 0.82 6.41 -4.79
N VAL A 41 1.87 7.19 -5.10
CA VAL A 41 3.15 6.65 -5.58
C VAL A 41 3.88 5.87 -4.47
N ALA A 42 3.86 6.37 -3.23
CA ALA A 42 4.46 5.67 -2.09
C ALA A 42 3.80 4.32 -1.83
N LEU A 43 2.46 4.28 -1.88
CA LEU A 43 1.69 3.04 -1.74
C LEU A 43 1.99 2.07 -2.89
N ALA A 44 2.02 2.56 -4.14
CA ALA A 44 2.40 1.74 -5.29
C ALA A 44 3.81 1.14 -5.15
N ASN A 45 4.77 1.91 -4.64
CA ASN A 45 6.14 1.43 -4.40
C ASN A 45 6.19 0.38 -3.28
N LYS A 46 5.42 0.56 -2.20
CA LYS A 46 5.30 -0.43 -1.12
C LYS A 46 4.73 -1.75 -1.64
N LEU A 47 3.64 -1.69 -2.43
CA LEU A 47 3.03 -2.86 -3.05
C LEU A 47 3.96 -3.53 -4.06
N ALA A 48 4.70 -2.77 -4.86
CA ALA A 48 5.69 -3.29 -5.80
C ALA A 48 6.78 -4.09 -5.08
N ARG A 49 7.27 -3.60 -3.94
CA ARG A 49 8.30 -4.29 -3.16
C ARG A 49 7.77 -5.57 -2.51
N ILE A 50 6.54 -5.58 -2.02
CA ILE A 50 5.87 -6.79 -1.52
C ILE A 50 5.74 -7.81 -2.66
N ALA A 51 5.22 -7.40 -3.81
CA ALA A 51 5.07 -8.27 -4.97
C ALA A 51 6.43 -8.81 -5.43
N TRP A 52 7.47 -7.97 -5.48
CA TRP A 52 8.82 -8.39 -5.81
C TRP A 52 9.34 -9.47 -4.86
N VAL A 53 9.23 -9.28 -3.54
CA VAL A 53 9.70 -10.27 -2.55
C VAL A 53 8.91 -11.58 -2.69
N VAL A 54 7.59 -11.52 -2.85
CA VAL A 54 6.76 -12.71 -3.04
C VAL A 54 7.15 -13.46 -4.32
N LEU A 55 7.31 -12.74 -5.43
CA LEU A 55 7.68 -13.32 -6.73
C LEU A 55 9.10 -13.89 -6.73
N THR A 56 10.05 -13.23 -6.07
CA THR A 56 11.46 -13.66 -6.01
C THR A 56 11.68 -14.80 -5.04
N ARG A 57 10.99 -14.81 -3.90
CA ARG A 57 11.16 -15.86 -2.88
C ARG A 57 10.29 -17.09 -3.13
N LYS A 58 9.32 -17.03 -4.05
CA LYS A 58 8.31 -18.09 -4.30
C LYS A 58 7.58 -18.56 -3.03
N GLU A 59 7.59 -17.74 -1.99
CA GLU A 59 6.92 -18.01 -0.72
C GLU A 59 5.49 -17.47 -0.80
N ALA A 60 4.53 -18.21 -0.23
CA ALA A 60 3.16 -17.71 -0.10
C ALA A 60 3.17 -16.41 0.70
N TYR A 61 2.35 -15.43 0.28
CA TYR A 61 2.20 -14.17 0.99
C TYR A 61 1.76 -14.43 2.44
N ARG A 62 2.70 -14.31 3.37
CA ARG A 62 2.42 -14.30 4.80
C ARG A 62 2.09 -12.85 5.17
N ALA A 63 0.80 -12.54 5.24
CA ALA A 63 0.37 -11.36 5.97
C ALA A 63 0.89 -11.54 7.40
N HIS A 64 1.98 -10.86 7.73
CA HIS A 64 2.47 -10.85 9.10
C HIS A 64 1.32 -10.35 9.96
N GLU A 65 0.73 -11.25 10.76
CA GLU A 65 -0.02 -10.86 11.95
C GLU A 65 0.93 -9.96 12.72
N MET A 66 0.73 -8.65 12.59
CA MET A 66 1.43 -7.72 13.44
C MET A 66 0.87 -7.97 14.83
N ILE A 67 1.66 -8.70 15.61
CA ILE A 67 1.54 -8.88 17.04
C ILE A 67 1.18 -7.51 17.66
N ALA A 68 0.17 -7.58 18.54
CA ALA A 68 -0.49 -6.49 19.25
C ALA A 68 0.46 -5.43 19.81
#